data_AF-A0A9N9PCT7-F1
#
_entry.id   AF-A0A9N9PCT7-F1
#
_cell.length_a   1.000
_cell.length_b   1.000
_cell.length_c   1.000
_cell.angle_alpha   90.00
_cell.angle_beta   90.00
_cell.angle_gamma   90.00
#
_symmetry.space_group_name_H-M   'P 1'
#
loop_
_entity.id
_entity.type
_entity.pdbx_description
1 polymer ?
#
loop_
_entity_poly.entity_id
_entity_poly.type
_entity_poly.pdbx_seq_one_letter_code
_entity_poly.pdbx_strand_id
1 'polypeptide(L)' 'AIIIPNKINFIPWANEIVGDLDYETLAGNKVIINELLKHLNEHGKNNGLKGFEQVKAIHLDTVPFSVENGLLTPT' A
#
# COMPACT_ATOMS: atom_id res chain seq x y z
N ALA A 1 -5.17 -7.47 0.34
CA ALA A 1 -5.78 -6.18 0.00
C ALA A 1 -5.03 -5.56 -1.17
N ILE A 2 -5.71 -4.79 -2.02
CA ILE A 2 -5.07 -3.98 -3.06
C ILE A 2 -5.01 -2.55 -2.54
N ILE A 3 -3.85 -1.92 -2.62
CA ILE A 3 -3.60 -0.58 -2.10
C ILE A 3 -3.01 0.26 -3.23
N ILE A 4 -3.50 1.48 -3.38
CA ILE A 4 -2.92 2.48 -4.29
C ILE A 4 -2.21 3.52 -3.44
N PRO A 5 -0.87 3.50 -3.37
CA PRO A 5 -0.14 4.48 -2.60
C PRO A 5 -0.30 5.90 -3.16
N ASN A 6 -0.36 6.90 -2.27
CA ASN A 6 -0.23 8.28 -2.69
C ASN A 6 1.22 8.54 -3.10
N LYS A 7 1.47 8.80 -4.40
CA LYS A 7 2.83 8.97 -4.96
C LYS A 7 3.71 9.97 -4.19
N ILE A 8 3.13 11.11 -3.79
CA ILE A 8 3.87 12.22 -3.16
C ILE A 8 4.49 11.79 -1.83
N ASN A 9 3.77 10.98 -1.06
CA ASN A 9 4.21 10.54 0.26
C ASN A 9 4.91 9.17 0.22
N PHE A 10 4.47 8.28 -0.68
CA PHE A 10 4.97 6.92 -0.75
C PHE A 10 6.39 6.84 -1.30
N ILE A 11 6.70 7.56 -2.38
CA ILE A 11 8.01 7.46 -3.03
C ILE A 11 9.14 7.87 -2.08
N PRO A 12 9.08 9.04 -1.39
CA PRO A 12 10.13 9.41 -0.45
C PRO A 12 10.30 8.38 0.69
N TRP A 13 9.19 7.97 1.33
CA TRP A 13 9.21 6.99 2.41
C TRP A 13 9.80 5.64 1.97
N ALA A 14 9.44 5.14 0.80
CA ALA A 14 9.94 3.88 0.31
C ALA A 14 11.43 3.98 -0.08
N ASN A 15 11.84 5.09 -0.70
CA ASN A 15 13.24 5.33 -1.04
C ASN A 15 14.15 5.51 0.18
N GLU A 16 13.63 5.97 1.33
CA GLU A 16 14.37 5.95 2.61
C GLU A 16 14.73 4.51 3.05
N ILE A 17 13.99 3.50 2.61
CA ILE A 17 14.19 2.09 3.00
C ILE A 17 15.06 1.34 1.99
N VAL A 18 14.79 1.49 0.69
CA VAL A 18 15.40 0.66 -0.37
C VAL A 18 16.27 1.43 -1.37
N GLY A 19 16.40 2.74 -1.21
CA GLY A 19 17.16 3.62 -2.12
C GLY A 19 16.31 4.18 -3.27
N ASP A 20 16.93 4.97 -4.13
CA ASP A 20 16.27 5.80 -5.15
C ASP A 20 15.74 4.99 -6.34
N LEU A 21 14.50 4.50 -6.24
CA LEU A 21 13.82 3.73 -7.28
C LEU A 21 12.56 4.47 -7.78
N ASP A 22 12.11 4.10 -8.98
CA ASP A 22 10.87 4.61 -9.54
C ASP A 22 9.62 4.01 -8.86
N TYR A 23 8.48 4.65 -9.07
CA TYR A 23 7.22 4.31 -8.40
C TYR A 23 6.77 2.86 -8.65
N GLU A 24 6.93 2.36 -9.87
CA GLU A 24 6.50 1.00 -10.24
C GLU A 24 7.42 -0.06 -9.63
N THR A 25 8.73 0.18 -9.68
CA THR A 25 9.71 -0.69 -9.02
C THR A 25 9.50 -0.73 -7.51
N LEU A 26 9.21 0.40 -6.87
CA LEU A 26 8.90 0.47 -5.45
C LEU A 26 7.63 -0.30 -5.08
N ALA A 27 6.56 -0.16 -5.87
CA ALA A 27 5.30 -0.87 -5.65
C ALA A 27 5.48 -2.40 -5.79
N GLY A 28 6.40 -2.86 -6.64
CA GLY A 28 6.77 -4.27 -6.79
C GLY A 28 7.79 -4.79 -5.77
N ASN A 29 8.39 -3.93 -4.94
CA ASN A 29 9.48 -4.32 -4.06
C ASN A 29 8.97 -5.06 -2.82
N LYS A 30 9.41 -6.32 -2.63
CA LYS A 30 8.99 -7.17 -1.51
C LYS A 30 9.33 -6.59 -0.13
N VAL A 31 10.44 -5.86 0.00
CA VAL A 31 10.83 -5.20 1.27
C VAL A 31 9.80 -4.13 1.61
N ILE A 32 9.43 -3.30 0.65
CA ILE A 32 8.43 -2.22 0.82
C ILE A 32 7.04 -2.79 1.12
N ILE A 33 6.62 -3.82 0.38
CA ILE A 33 5.34 -4.51 0.62
C ILE A 33 5.27 -5.06 2.05
N ASN A 34 6.35 -5.68 2.53
CA ASN A 34 6.38 -6.24 3.89
C ASN A 34 6.38 -5.15 4.96
N GLU A 35 7.13 -4.05 4.78
CA GLU A 35 7.16 -2.96 5.76
C GLU A 35 5.80 -2.24 5.83
N LEU A 36 5.16 -2.00 4.69
CA LEU A 36 3.82 -1.41 4.67
C LEU A 36 2.77 -2.34 5.30
N LEU A 37 2.82 -3.64 5.02
CA LEU A 37 1.93 -4.62 5.66
C LEU A 37 2.09 -4.62 7.19
N LYS A 38 3.33 -4.52 7.68
CA LYS A 38 3.63 -4.40 9.11
C LYS A 38 3.03 -3.12 9.68
N HIS A 39 3.26 -1.97 9.04
CA HIS A 39 2.68 -0.69 9.46
C HIS A 39 1.15 -0.73 9.53
N LEU A 40 0.48 -1.34 8.54
CA LEU A 40 -0.98 -1.50 8.53
C LEU A 40 -1.47 -2.34 9.71
N ASN A 41 -0.78 -3.46 9.99
CA ASN A 41 -1.15 -4.35 11.09
C ASN A 41 -0.91 -3.70 12.47
N GLU A 42 0.20 -2.95 12.61
CA GLU A 42 0.49 -2.17 13.82
C GLU A 42 -0.56 -1.08 14.03
N HIS A 43 -0.90 -0.32 12.98
CA HIS A 43 -1.95 0.70 13.01
C HIS A 43 -3.31 0.09 13.39
N GLY A 44 -3.69 -1.02 12.76
CA GLY A 44 -4.94 -1.72 13.06
C GLY A 44 -4.99 -2.18 14.52
N LYS A 45 -3.92 -2.81 15.00
CA LYS A 45 -3.83 -3.27 16.40
C LYS A 45 -3.94 -2.11 17.39
N ASN A 46 -3.24 -1.00 17.12
CA ASN A 46 -3.30 0.20 17.96
C ASN A 46 -4.70 0.84 17.99
N ASN A 47 -5.53 0.58 16.97
CA ASN A 47 -6.92 1.02 16.88
C ASN A 47 -7.94 -0.09 17.22
N GLY A 48 -7.50 -1.18 17.87
CA GLY A 48 -8.39 -2.21 18.41
C GLY A 48 -8.86 -3.28 17.41
N LEU A 49 -8.35 -3.29 16.17
CA LEU A 49 -8.66 -4.34 15.20
C LEU A 49 -8.06 -5.69 15.63
N LYS A 50 -8.90 -6.72 15.64
CA LYS A 50 -8.54 -8.08 16.03
C LYS A 50 -7.75 -8.78 14.94
N GLY A 51 -7.06 -9.87 15.30
CA GLY A 51 -6.18 -10.60 14.37
C GLY A 51 -6.87 -11.12 13.10
N PHE A 52 -8.19 -11.35 13.12
CA PHE A 52 -8.97 -11.76 11.95
C PHE A 52 -9.43 -10.60 11.08
N GLU A 53 -9.36 -9.36 11.58
CA GLU A 53 -9.63 -8.12 10.83
C GLU A 53 -8.34 -7.58 10.16
N GLN A 54 -7.16 -8.06 10.59
CA GLN A 54 -5.87 -7.71 10.00
C GLN A 54 -5.65 -8.38 8.65
N VAL A 55 -5.33 -7.58 7.64
CA VAL A 55 -4.96 -8.07 6.30
C VAL A 55 -3.69 -8.93 6.38
N LYS A 56 -3.68 -10.06 5.66
CA LYS A 56 -2.53 -11.01 5.68
C LYS A 56 -1.53 -10.80 4.56
N ALA A 57 -1.94 -10.13 3.50
CA ALA A 57 -1.12 -9.81 2.35
C ALA A 57 -1.66 -8.56 1.66
N ILE A 58 -0.77 -7.82 1.01
CA ILE A 58 -1.12 -6.65 0.20
C ILE A 58 -0.46 -6.74 -1.17
N HIS A 59 -1.10 -6.10 -2.15
CA HIS A 59 -0.53 -5.78 -3.45
C HIS A 59 -0.60 -4.27 -3.62
N LEU A 60 0.51 -3.65 -4.03
CA LEU A 60 0.55 -2.22 -4.33
C LEU A 60 0.33 -2.03 -5.81
N ASP A 61 -0.75 -1.34 -6.16
CA ASP A 61 -1.09 -0.99 -7.52
C ASP A 61 -0.75 0.48 -7.78
N THR A 62 -0.21 0.76 -8.95
CA THR A 62 0.20 2.11 -9.35
C THR A 62 -0.91 2.86 -10.10
N VAL A 63 -1.96 2.16 -10.51
CA VAL A 63 -3.11 2.70 -11.24
C VAL A 63 -4.24 3.04 -10.26
N PRO A 64 -4.67 4.32 -10.16
CA PRO A 64 -5.79 4.70 -9.32
C PRO A 64 -7.11 4.02 -9.73
N PHE A 65 -7.95 3.72 -8.74
CA PHE A 65 -9.32 3.29 -9.01
C PHE A 65 -10.09 4.45 -9.66
N SER A 66 -10.84 4.15 -10.72
CA SER A 66 -11.67 5.12 -11.43
C SER A 66 -12.99 4.48 -11.87
N VAL A 67 -13.95 5.29 -12.30
CA VAL A 67 -15.17 4.79 -12.94
C VAL A 67 -14.83 4.19 -14.32
N GLU A 68 -13.84 4.77 -15.01
CA GLU A 68 -13.42 4.35 -16.35
C GLU A 68 -12.80 2.95 -16.37
N ASN A 69 -12.02 2.60 -15.34
CA ASN A 69 -11.49 1.24 -15.16
C ASN A 69 -12.45 0.30 -14.40
N GLY A 70 -13.67 0.77 -14.10
CA GLY A 70 -14.73 -0.01 -13.47
C GLY A 70 -14.46 -0.35 -12.00
N LEU A 71 -13.47 0.28 -11.36
CA LEU A 71 -13.10 0.01 -9.97
C LEU A 71 -13.80 0.94 -8.97
N LEU A 72 -14.44 2.00 -9.46
CA LEU A 72 -15.35 2.86 -8.69
C LEU A 72 -16.76 2.85 -9.29
N THR A 73 -17.76 2.90 -8.43
CA THR A 73 -19.15 3.19 -8.83
C THR A 73 -19.31 4.70 -9.07
N PRO A 74 -20.12 5.12 -10.04
CA PRO A 74 -20.58 6.50 -10.11
C PRO A 74 -21.24 6.90 -8.79
N THR A 75 -20.90 8.08 -8.26
CA THR A 75 -21.52 8.68 -7.05
C THR A 75 -22.78 9.45 -7.38
#